data_AF-A0AAV7HFA2-F1
#
_entry.id   AF-A0AAV7HFA2-F1
#
_cell.length_a   1.000
_cell.length_b   1.000
_cell.length_c   1.000
_cell.angle_alpha   90.00
_cell.angle_beta   90.00
_cell.angle_gamma   90.00
#
_symmetry.space_group_name_H-M   'P 1'
#
loop_
_entity.id
_entity.type
_entity.pdbx_description
1 polymer ?
#
loop_
_entity_poly.entity_id
_entity_poly.type
_entity_poly.pdbx_seq_one_letter_code
_entity_poly.pdbx_strand_id
1 'polypeptide(L)'
;MSMNCSLVRLLLLLVFSSSLMLCILAAATITHLPGFNGALPFHLETGYVSLDEVTQAELFYYFVESERKPSEDPLILWLTGGPGCTSFYGLAREIGPIRFKVAPYNGTLPMLVYNPYAWTKISNVIFLDWPAMTGFSFLRNDESYRADDIKSSKEIYNFLKQWLLDHPHFLSNPFYVGGNSYGGKMVPIVAHKVAEGIGEGQHPLINLQDDLLKVHAGEPGFNKEGQAPTKLKEIGGHGGLSERRGDFLGDKISNHVGGVDGGFTGYICNNPITSTILDINSRVPYAHGMGIISDELFQAIQRSCPGEDYKRPRTGPCIEQIKIFRGFVNELMMDNFLTKKCEGESIRPELSNAAEADRSILKQKSTVLRSPPPIPDIECSTYPSYLAYYWANDNDTRAALHVKEGTVKEWQICRADFPYDYALINSSVPYHHDLIARGYRALVFSGDHDLGVPFLGTMEWIGSLNLSIIEPWRSWHVNGQVGGYTVRYSNNLTYATVKGGGHEPAKDRNMETSALFTRWISHKSLWLFVTRETSNKKRKKKKNLSHFSNLKKNSFTLYKFFLSSDKLKNNFNAYRANVLLNLCCELFQIISFLVRRGE
;
A
#
# COMPACT_ATOMS: atom_id res chain seq x y z
N MET A 1 -1.52 -28.92 62.17
CA MET A 1 -2.49 -28.38 61.19
C MET A 1 -2.12 -28.91 59.82
N SER A 2 -2.76 -29.99 59.39
CA SER A 2 -2.57 -30.58 58.07
C SER A 2 -3.33 -29.73 57.05
N MET A 3 -2.62 -28.91 56.27
CA MET A 3 -3.21 -28.26 55.11
C MET A 3 -3.63 -29.35 54.12
N ASN A 4 -4.94 -29.41 53.87
CA ASN A 4 -5.58 -30.43 53.06
C ASN A 4 -5.04 -30.33 51.61
N CYS A 5 -4.42 -31.39 51.10
CA CYS A 5 -3.75 -31.42 49.80
C CYS A 5 -4.69 -30.99 48.64
N SER A 6 -5.99 -31.21 48.80
CA SER A 6 -7.04 -30.77 47.87
C SER A 6 -7.22 -29.25 47.81
N LEU A 7 -7.00 -28.54 48.92
CA LEU A 7 -7.13 -27.07 48.97
C LEU A 7 -5.98 -26.39 48.22
N VAL A 8 -4.77 -26.96 48.32
CA VAL A 8 -3.58 -26.47 47.60
C VAL A 8 -3.72 -26.70 46.10
N ARG A 9 -4.27 -27.84 45.68
CA ARG A 9 -4.58 -28.09 44.26
C ARG A 9 -5.65 -27.14 43.72
N LEU A 10 -6.69 -26.83 44.50
CA LEU A 10 -7.73 -25.89 44.09
C LEU A 10 -7.19 -24.46 43.98
N LEU A 11 -6.35 -24.04 44.92
CA LEU A 11 -5.65 -22.74 44.88
C LEU A 11 -4.68 -22.64 43.70
N LEU A 12 -3.92 -23.70 43.40
CA LEU A 12 -3.04 -23.74 42.23
C LEU A 12 -3.82 -23.73 40.91
N LEU A 13 -4.97 -24.42 40.83
CA LEU A 13 -5.85 -24.38 39.66
C LEU A 13 -6.52 -23.01 39.50
N LEU A 14 -6.91 -22.35 40.59
CA LEU A 14 -7.46 -21.00 40.57
C LEU A 14 -6.39 -19.98 40.15
N VAL A 15 -5.16 -20.10 40.67
CA VAL A 15 -4.01 -19.27 40.26
C VAL A 15 -3.60 -19.55 38.81
N PHE A 16 -3.65 -20.80 38.34
CA PHE A 16 -3.43 -21.14 36.93
C PHE A 16 -4.57 -20.59 36.06
N SER A 17 -5.82 -20.63 36.50
CA SER A 17 -6.95 -20.07 35.75
C SER A 17 -6.95 -18.53 35.73
N SER A 18 -6.49 -17.88 36.79
CA SER A 18 -6.37 -16.42 36.88
C SER A 18 -5.12 -15.90 36.16
N SER A 19 -4.05 -16.69 36.06
CA SER A 19 -2.86 -16.36 35.26
C SER A 19 -3.06 -16.68 33.77
N LEU A 20 -3.91 -17.65 33.41
CA LEU A 20 -4.37 -17.82 32.04
C LEU A 20 -5.30 -16.67 31.59
N MET A 21 -6.00 -16.04 32.53
CA MET A 21 -6.87 -14.90 32.25
C MET A 21 -6.13 -13.55 32.14
N LEU A 22 -4.83 -13.49 32.44
CA LEU A 22 -4.07 -12.24 32.49
C LEU A 22 -3.12 -12.00 31.30
N CYS A 23 -3.19 -12.81 30.23
CA CYS A 23 -2.31 -12.64 29.06
C CYS A 23 -3.02 -12.74 27.70
N ILE A 24 -4.28 -12.31 27.63
CA ILE A 24 -4.97 -12.12 26.34
C ILE A 24 -5.64 -10.76 26.37
N LEU A 25 -4.89 -9.69 26.10
CA LEU A 25 -5.49 -8.50 25.48
C LEU A 25 -5.78 -8.90 24.03
N ALA A 26 -6.87 -9.63 23.85
CA ALA A 26 -7.25 -10.22 22.57
C ALA A 26 -7.40 -9.11 21.54
N ALA A 27 -6.67 -9.22 20.44
CA ALA A 27 -7.15 -8.77 19.13
C ALA A 27 -8.67 -8.97 19.06
N ALA A 28 -9.42 -7.89 18.86
CA ALA A 28 -10.87 -7.92 18.97
C ALA A 28 -11.48 -7.64 17.59
N THR A 29 -12.13 -8.66 17.04
CA THR A 29 -12.81 -8.57 15.75
C THR A 29 -14.02 -7.64 15.84
N ILE A 30 -14.06 -6.67 14.93
CA ILE A 30 -15.12 -5.68 14.77
C ILE A 30 -16.10 -6.18 13.72
N THR A 31 -17.35 -6.45 14.14
CA THR A 31 -18.42 -6.85 13.21
C THR A 31 -19.29 -5.66 12.77
N HIS A 32 -19.33 -4.60 13.58
CA HIS A 32 -20.09 -3.39 13.33
C HIS A 32 -19.21 -2.19 13.68
N LEU A 33 -19.09 -1.25 12.73
CA LEU A 33 -18.30 -0.04 12.91
C LEU A 33 -19.23 1.16 12.91
N PRO A 34 -19.20 2.04 13.92
CA PRO A 34 -20.05 3.22 13.95
C PRO A 34 -19.92 4.05 12.66
N GLY A 35 -21.05 4.54 12.15
CA GLY A 35 -21.12 5.24 10.86
C GLY A 35 -21.19 4.32 9.63
N PHE A 36 -20.87 3.03 9.74
CA PHE A 36 -21.08 2.05 8.67
C PHE A 36 -22.46 1.41 8.79
N ASN A 37 -23.21 1.30 7.68
CA ASN A 37 -24.56 0.75 7.72
C ASN A 37 -24.55 -0.79 7.72
N GLY A 38 -25.01 -1.39 8.81
CA GLY A 38 -25.08 -2.85 8.98
C GLY A 38 -23.73 -3.48 9.37
N ALA A 39 -23.67 -4.80 9.30
CA ALA A 39 -22.44 -5.55 9.56
C ALA A 39 -21.38 -5.28 8.48
N LEU A 40 -20.11 -5.26 8.88
CA LEU A 40 -19.00 -5.12 7.95
C LEU A 40 -18.94 -6.32 6.98
N PRO A 41 -18.81 -6.10 5.67
CA PRO A 41 -18.69 -7.18 4.69
C PRO A 41 -17.28 -7.77 4.59
N PHE A 42 -16.37 -7.36 5.48
CA PHE A 42 -14.97 -7.78 5.55
C PHE A 42 -14.59 -7.94 7.02
N HIS A 43 -13.54 -8.72 7.29
CA HIS A 43 -12.97 -8.86 8.62
C HIS A 43 -12.17 -7.60 8.97
N LEU A 44 -12.47 -6.99 10.12
CA LEU A 44 -11.68 -5.90 10.70
C LEU A 44 -11.33 -6.29 12.13
N GLU A 45 -10.07 -6.08 12.48
CA GLU A 45 -9.54 -6.27 13.82
C GLU A 45 -8.77 -5.01 14.23
N THR A 46 -8.84 -4.67 15.51
CA THR A 46 -7.98 -3.65 16.10
C THR A 46 -7.35 -4.17 17.36
N GLY A 47 -6.20 -3.59 17.70
CA GLY A 47 -5.50 -3.95 18.91
C GLY A 47 -4.28 -3.09 19.18
N TYR A 48 -3.61 -3.43 20.28
CA TYR A 48 -2.35 -2.82 20.70
C TYR A 48 -1.28 -3.90 20.81
N VAL A 49 -0.07 -3.55 20.44
CA VAL A 49 1.13 -4.35 20.74
C VAL A 49 2.06 -3.51 21.59
N SER A 50 2.41 -4.04 22.76
CA SER A 50 3.39 -3.44 23.68
C SER A 50 4.80 -3.82 23.25
N LEU A 51 5.69 -2.84 23.09
CA LEU A 51 7.01 -3.07 22.52
C LEU A 51 8.09 -3.44 23.55
N ASP A 52 8.02 -2.91 24.77
CA ASP A 52 8.76 -3.35 25.96
C ASP A 52 8.24 -2.67 27.23
N GLU A 53 8.73 -3.10 28.41
CA GLU A 53 8.40 -2.50 29.72
C GLU A 53 9.09 -1.14 29.98
N VAL A 54 10.11 -0.78 29.18
CA VAL A 54 11.02 0.36 29.43
C VAL A 54 10.50 1.62 28.74
N THR A 55 10.22 1.54 27.44
CA THR A 55 9.59 2.56 26.61
C THR A 55 8.11 2.74 26.93
N GLN A 56 7.46 1.67 27.44
CA GLN A 56 6.00 1.60 27.66
C GLN A 56 5.20 2.12 26.45
N ALA A 57 5.76 1.96 25.25
CA ALA A 57 5.13 2.32 24.00
C ALA A 57 4.18 1.21 23.58
N GLU A 58 2.95 1.60 23.24
CA GLU A 58 1.95 0.70 22.69
C GLU A 58 1.53 1.20 21.33
N LEU A 59 1.79 0.40 20.29
CA LEU A 59 1.38 0.73 18.94
C LEU A 59 0.01 0.14 18.64
N PHE A 60 -0.89 0.99 18.15
CA PHE A 60 -2.21 0.63 17.70
C PHE A 60 -2.20 0.23 16.23
N TYR A 61 -3.00 -0.77 15.88
CA TYR A 61 -3.16 -1.20 14.49
C TYR A 61 -4.63 -1.42 14.13
N TYR A 62 -4.90 -1.31 12.83
CA TYR A 62 -6.10 -1.82 12.19
C TYR A 62 -5.68 -2.94 11.25
N PHE A 63 -6.23 -4.12 11.40
CA PHE A 63 -5.95 -5.27 10.55
C PHE A 63 -7.20 -5.65 9.75
N VAL A 64 -7.04 -5.77 8.42
CA VAL A 64 -8.11 -6.20 7.52
C VAL A 64 -7.64 -7.44 6.78
N GLU A 65 -8.35 -8.55 6.95
CA GLU A 65 -8.07 -9.78 6.20
C GLU A 65 -8.43 -9.62 4.72
N SER A 66 -7.83 -10.46 3.89
CA SER A 66 -8.19 -10.51 2.49
C SER A 66 -9.64 -10.98 2.30
N GLU A 67 -10.41 -10.23 1.51
CA GLU A 67 -11.78 -10.64 1.16
C GLU A 67 -11.84 -11.85 0.20
N ARG A 68 -10.69 -12.31 -0.31
CA ARG A 68 -10.58 -13.45 -1.23
C ARG A 68 -10.17 -14.73 -0.49
N LYS A 69 -8.92 -14.81 -0.04
CA LYS A 69 -8.39 -15.98 0.69
C LYS A 69 -7.31 -15.55 1.70
N PRO A 70 -7.70 -15.18 2.94
CA PRO A 70 -6.77 -14.67 3.95
C PRO A 70 -5.53 -15.54 4.17
N SER A 71 -5.69 -16.87 4.18
CA SER A 71 -4.60 -17.83 4.43
C SER A 71 -3.61 -18.02 3.27
N GLU A 72 -3.92 -17.53 2.07
CA GLU A 72 -3.05 -17.64 0.87
C GLU A 72 -2.58 -16.26 0.38
N ASP A 73 -3.38 -15.22 0.61
CA ASP A 73 -3.18 -13.91 0.04
C ASP A 73 -2.09 -13.12 0.79
N PRO A 74 -1.30 -12.24 0.12
CA PRO A 74 -0.15 -11.60 0.75
C PRO A 74 -0.52 -10.80 2.01
N LEU A 75 0.36 -10.82 3.02
CA LEU A 75 0.30 -9.93 4.17
C LEU A 75 1.10 -8.66 3.88
N ILE A 76 0.50 -7.49 4.12
CA ILE A 76 1.14 -6.20 3.89
C ILE A 76 1.12 -5.40 5.20
N LEU A 77 2.29 -5.01 5.69
CA LEU A 77 2.40 -3.98 6.72
C LEU A 77 2.40 -2.61 6.03
N TRP A 78 1.39 -1.78 6.25
CA TRP A 78 1.26 -0.45 5.64
C TRP A 78 1.64 0.68 6.59
N LEU A 79 2.59 1.51 6.16
CA LEU A 79 3.15 2.63 6.89
C LEU A 79 2.75 3.96 6.22
N THR A 80 1.80 4.66 6.83
CA THR A 80 1.45 6.03 6.41
C THR A 80 2.54 7.01 6.83
N GLY A 81 2.78 8.05 6.02
CA GLY A 81 3.83 9.03 6.26
C GLY A 81 3.53 10.12 7.31
N GLY A 82 3.88 11.36 6.97
CA GLY A 82 4.00 12.48 7.92
C GLY A 82 5.46 12.87 8.10
N PRO A 83 6.22 12.28 9.06
CA PRO A 83 5.85 11.20 9.99
C PRO A 83 4.81 11.63 11.04
N GLY A 84 4.17 10.66 11.69
CA GLY A 84 3.15 10.93 12.72
C GLY A 84 1.74 11.12 12.20
N CYS A 85 1.47 10.72 10.96
CA CYS A 85 0.11 10.57 10.45
C CYS A 85 -0.40 9.15 10.70
N THR A 86 -1.62 9.04 11.21
CA THR A 86 -2.29 7.76 11.46
C THR A 86 -2.50 6.95 10.18
N SER A 87 -2.29 5.64 10.27
CA SER A 87 -2.58 4.72 9.16
C SER A 87 -4.06 4.44 8.98
N PHE A 88 -4.93 4.99 9.83
CA PHE A 88 -6.35 5.13 9.52
C PHE A 88 -6.57 5.94 8.22
N TYR A 89 -5.65 6.86 7.88
CA TYR A 89 -5.66 7.54 6.59
C TYR A 89 -5.54 6.55 5.43
N GLY A 90 -4.61 5.59 5.52
CA GLY A 90 -4.48 4.48 4.58
C GLY A 90 -5.74 3.62 4.48
N LEU A 91 -6.34 3.31 5.64
CA LEU A 91 -7.55 2.48 5.77
C LEU A 91 -8.79 3.14 5.14
N ALA A 92 -8.99 4.44 5.39
CA ALA A 92 -10.24 5.14 5.09
C ALA A 92 -10.16 6.14 3.93
N ARG A 93 -8.97 6.37 3.36
CA ARG A 93 -8.75 7.36 2.30
C ARG A 93 -7.84 6.89 1.16
N GLU A 94 -7.14 5.78 1.32
CA GLU A 94 -6.28 5.26 0.26
C GLU A 94 -6.68 3.83 -0.13
N ILE A 95 -6.04 2.83 0.46
CA ILE A 95 -6.06 1.45 -0.04
C ILE A 95 -7.02 0.55 0.72
N GLY A 96 -7.59 0.99 1.83
CA GLY A 96 -8.49 0.17 2.66
C GLY A 96 -9.96 0.13 2.20
N PRO A 97 -10.79 -0.67 2.89
CA PRO A 97 -12.14 -1.05 2.47
C PRO A 97 -13.24 -0.05 2.83
N ILE A 98 -12.92 1.03 3.53
CA ILE A 98 -13.90 2.05 3.95
C ILE A 98 -13.54 3.42 3.39
N ARG A 99 -14.54 4.28 3.23
CA ARG A 99 -14.41 5.71 2.90
C ARG A 99 -15.44 6.51 3.68
N PHE A 100 -15.15 7.77 3.98
CA PHE A 100 -16.18 8.69 4.42
C PHE A 100 -17.12 9.06 3.27
N LYS A 101 -18.41 9.02 3.53
CA LYS A 101 -19.41 9.61 2.64
C LYS A 101 -19.27 11.12 2.68
N VAL A 102 -18.82 11.72 1.59
CA VAL A 102 -18.69 13.18 1.48
C VAL A 102 -20.08 13.80 1.39
N ALA A 103 -20.48 14.46 2.48
CA ALA A 103 -21.71 15.23 2.60
C ALA A 103 -21.48 16.34 3.65
N PRO A 104 -22.24 17.45 3.61
CA PRO A 104 -22.11 18.51 4.61
C PRO A 104 -22.29 17.94 6.03
N TYR A 105 -21.29 18.15 6.87
CA TYR A 105 -21.29 17.74 8.26
C TYR A 105 -22.36 18.50 9.02
N ASN A 106 -23.27 17.75 9.64
CA ASN A 106 -24.44 18.26 10.34
C ASN A 106 -24.31 18.13 11.87
N GLY A 107 -23.13 17.79 12.38
CA GLY A 107 -22.90 17.52 13.81
C GLY A 107 -23.24 16.11 14.27
N THR A 108 -23.68 15.21 13.38
CA THR A 108 -23.92 13.79 13.69
C THR A 108 -22.74 12.93 13.27
N LEU A 109 -22.64 11.71 13.82
CA LEU A 109 -21.54 10.79 13.52
C LEU A 109 -21.35 10.62 11.99
N PRO A 110 -20.15 10.90 11.45
CA PRO A 110 -19.88 10.78 10.02
C PRO A 110 -20.13 9.37 9.48
N MET A 111 -20.72 9.29 8.29
CA MET A 111 -21.05 8.02 7.65
C MET A 111 -19.86 7.43 6.88
N LEU A 112 -19.71 6.11 6.97
CA LEU A 112 -18.77 5.31 6.22
C LEU A 112 -19.47 4.52 5.11
N VAL A 113 -18.77 4.33 4.00
CA VAL A 113 -19.21 3.51 2.85
C VAL A 113 -18.09 2.57 2.42
N TYR A 114 -18.47 1.45 1.81
CA TYR A 114 -17.53 0.44 1.33
C TYR A 114 -16.77 0.91 0.08
N ASN A 115 -15.46 0.64 0.03
CA ASN A 115 -14.56 0.92 -1.09
C ASN A 115 -14.39 -0.31 -1.98
N PRO A 116 -14.98 -0.34 -3.20
CA PRO A 116 -14.88 -1.50 -4.08
C PRO A 116 -13.51 -1.66 -4.76
N TYR A 117 -12.56 -0.76 -4.53
CA TYR A 117 -11.22 -0.80 -5.14
C TYR A 117 -10.11 -1.05 -4.10
N ALA A 118 -10.48 -1.38 -2.86
CA ALA A 118 -9.55 -1.66 -1.78
C ALA A 118 -8.54 -2.76 -2.14
N TRP A 119 -7.31 -2.61 -1.68
CA TRP A 119 -6.25 -3.60 -1.84
C TRP A 119 -6.56 -4.86 -1.02
N THR A 120 -7.28 -4.70 0.08
CA THR A 120 -7.77 -5.77 0.96
C THR A 120 -8.65 -6.80 0.24
N LYS A 121 -9.09 -6.53 -0.99
CA LYS A 121 -9.76 -7.54 -1.82
C LYS A 121 -8.90 -8.75 -2.16
N ILE A 122 -7.58 -8.63 -2.13
CA ILE A 122 -6.63 -9.69 -2.51
C ILE A 122 -5.36 -9.72 -1.65
N SER A 123 -5.36 -9.02 -0.51
CA SER A 123 -4.25 -9.03 0.45
C SER A 123 -4.79 -8.82 1.86
N ASN A 124 -4.09 -9.35 2.85
CA ASN A 124 -4.25 -8.98 4.25
C ASN A 124 -3.43 -7.70 4.50
N VAL A 125 -3.97 -6.71 5.21
CA VAL A 125 -3.28 -5.43 5.40
C VAL A 125 -3.33 -5.01 6.87
N ILE A 126 -2.16 -4.78 7.46
CA ILE A 126 -1.97 -4.17 8.78
C ILE A 126 -1.70 -2.68 8.57
N PHE A 127 -2.62 -1.82 8.99
CA PHE A 127 -2.45 -0.37 9.03
C PHE A 127 -1.92 0.01 10.42
N LEU A 128 -0.63 0.33 10.51
CA LEU A 128 0.03 0.58 11.79
C LEU A 128 0.10 2.08 12.09
N ASP A 129 -0.33 2.51 13.27
CA ASP A 129 -0.10 3.86 13.76
C ASP A 129 1.32 3.98 14.34
N TRP A 130 2.21 4.68 13.65
CA TRP A 130 3.61 4.84 14.02
C TRP A 130 4.10 6.28 13.76
N PRO A 131 5.09 6.76 14.52
CA PRO A 131 5.66 6.18 15.75
C PRO A 131 4.66 6.20 16.91
N ALA A 132 5.08 5.79 18.12
CA ALA A 132 4.29 6.01 19.32
C ALA A 132 3.83 7.48 19.41
N MET A 133 2.63 7.72 19.98
CA MET A 133 1.91 9.02 19.99
C MET A 133 1.16 9.38 18.70
N THR A 134 1.20 8.54 17.66
CA THR A 134 0.46 8.73 16.41
C THR A 134 -0.91 8.07 16.48
N GLY A 135 -1.95 8.76 16.02
CA GLY A 135 -3.31 8.19 15.98
C GLY A 135 -3.75 7.69 17.35
N PHE A 136 -4.01 6.38 17.48
CA PHE A 136 -4.34 5.76 18.77
C PHE A 136 -3.15 5.12 19.50
N SER A 137 -1.95 5.11 18.91
CA SER A 137 -0.71 4.70 19.57
C SER A 137 -0.31 5.71 20.65
N PHE A 138 0.22 5.23 21.77
CA PHE A 138 0.53 6.09 22.91
C PHE A 138 1.78 5.65 23.68
N LEU A 139 2.22 6.54 24.57
CA LEU A 139 3.28 6.31 25.54
C LEU A 139 2.68 6.47 26.93
N ARG A 140 3.08 5.61 27.88
CA ARG A 140 2.54 5.70 29.25
C ARG A 140 3.27 6.70 30.15
N ASN A 141 4.61 6.82 30.09
CA ASN A 141 5.36 7.48 31.17
C ASN A 141 6.67 8.22 30.80
N ASP A 142 6.96 8.51 29.53
CA ASP A 142 8.27 9.09 29.18
C ASP A 142 8.19 10.43 28.42
N GLU A 143 8.31 11.53 29.16
CA GLU A 143 8.47 12.90 28.60
C GLU A 143 9.78 13.07 27.82
N SER A 144 10.76 12.15 27.98
CA SER A 144 12.03 12.16 27.26
C SER A 144 11.99 11.35 25.96
N TYR A 145 10.88 10.68 25.65
CA TYR A 145 10.75 9.93 24.40
C TYR A 145 10.92 10.86 23.22
N ARG A 146 11.92 10.55 22.40
CA ARG A 146 12.11 11.13 21.06
C ARG A 146 12.03 10.00 20.04
N ALA A 147 11.25 10.23 19.00
CA ALA A 147 11.19 9.32 17.85
C ALA A 147 12.22 9.76 16.80
N ASP A 148 12.72 8.80 16.03
CA ASP A 148 13.60 9.01 14.90
C ASP A 148 13.48 7.80 13.95
N ASP A 149 14.02 7.90 12.74
CA ASP A 149 13.91 6.84 11.74
C ASP A 149 14.47 5.49 12.24
N ILE A 150 15.58 5.50 12.98
CA ILE A 150 16.24 4.28 13.46
C ILE A 150 15.40 3.65 14.58
N LYS A 151 15.02 4.42 15.59
CA LYS A 151 14.21 3.95 16.72
C LYS A 151 12.85 3.45 16.24
N SER A 152 12.16 4.23 15.41
CA SER A 152 10.88 3.83 14.85
C SER A 152 10.99 2.57 14.00
N SER A 153 12.07 2.37 13.24
CA SER A 153 12.26 1.11 12.49
C SER A 153 12.36 -0.11 13.40
N LYS A 154 13.02 0.00 14.56
CA LYS A 154 13.13 -1.07 15.55
C LYS A 154 11.79 -1.35 16.22
N GLU A 155 11.07 -0.30 16.57
CA GLU A 155 9.73 -0.39 17.17
C GLU A 155 8.74 -1.07 16.22
N ILE A 156 8.73 -0.69 14.94
CA ILE A 156 7.89 -1.30 13.90
C ILE A 156 8.27 -2.77 13.67
N TYR A 157 9.56 -3.09 13.65
CA TYR A 157 10.00 -4.48 13.52
C TYR A 157 9.63 -5.34 14.75
N ASN A 158 9.77 -4.79 15.95
CA ASN A 158 9.34 -5.46 17.18
C ASN A 158 7.82 -5.65 17.21
N PHE A 159 7.04 -4.65 16.79
CA PHE A 159 5.60 -4.76 16.58
C PHE A 159 5.28 -5.96 15.70
N LEU A 160 5.91 -6.04 14.52
CA LEU A 160 5.65 -7.09 13.54
C LEU A 160 5.94 -8.47 14.10
N LYS A 161 7.07 -8.63 14.82
CA LYS A 161 7.41 -9.91 15.47
C LYS A 161 6.35 -10.34 16.46
N GLN A 162 5.95 -9.45 17.37
CA GLN A 162 4.93 -9.77 18.39
C GLN A 162 3.58 -10.06 17.74
N TRP A 163 3.17 -9.24 16.77
CA TRP A 163 1.92 -9.47 16.04
C TRP A 163 1.90 -10.82 15.33
N LEU A 164 3.01 -11.25 14.71
CA LEU A 164 3.12 -12.57 14.07
C LEU A 164 3.17 -13.74 15.08
N LEU A 165 3.64 -13.52 16.31
CA LEU A 165 3.53 -14.51 17.38
C LEU A 165 2.08 -14.71 17.81
N ASP A 166 1.30 -13.63 17.84
CA ASP A 166 -0.13 -13.66 18.16
C ASP A 166 -0.98 -14.17 16.98
N HIS A 167 -0.50 -14.01 15.74
CA HIS A 167 -1.17 -14.42 14.51
C HIS A 167 -0.34 -15.40 13.67
N PRO A 168 0.02 -16.58 14.21
CA PRO A 168 0.99 -17.49 13.58
C PRO A 168 0.53 -18.06 12.24
N HIS A 169 -0.77 -18.01 11.95
CA HIS A 169 -1.33 -18.46 10.67
C HIS A 169 -0.94 -17.56 9.49
N PHE A 170 -0.47 -16.34 9.72
CA PHE A 170 0.07 -15.47 8.67
C PHE A 170 1.57 -15.65 8.40
N LEU A 171 2.28 -16.48 9.18
CA LEU A 171 3.72 -16.74 8.97
C LEU A 171 4.02 -17.37 7.60
N SER A 172 3.06 -18.10 7.04
CA SER A 172 3.16 -18.69 5.70
C SER A 172 2.72 -17.75 4.58
N ASN A 173 2.25 -16.54 4.86
CA ASN A 173 1.81 -15.66 3.78
C ASN A 173 3.02 -14.98 3.11
N PRO A 174 2.97 -14.69 1.79
CA PRO A 174 3.91 -13.77 1.18
C PRO A 174 3.85 -12.41 1.89
N PHE A 175 4.95 -11.94 2.45
CA PHE A 175 4.98 -10.74 3.28
C PHE A 175 5.62 -9.56 2.55
N TYR A 176 4.96 -8.39 2.63
CA TYR A 176 5.44 -7.14 2.07
C TYR A 176 5.38 -6.00 3.08
N VAL A 177 6.35 -5.09 3.00
CA VAL A 177 6.28 -3.79 3.69
C VAL A 177 5.84 -2.74 2.67
N GLY A 178 4.78 -2.00 2.97
CA GLY A 178 4.19 -0.99 2.11
C GLY A 178 4.11 0.37 2.81
N GLY A 179 4.07 1.46 2.06
CA GLY A 179 3.88 2.78 2.64
C GLY A 179 3.92 3.92 1.63
N ASN A 180 3.54 5.11 2.08
CA ASN A 180 3.50 6.32 1.26
C ASN A 180 4.29 7.48 1.86
N SER A 181 4.67 8.48 1.05
CA SER A 181 5.28 9.72 1.55
C SER A 181 6.51 9.45 2.44
N TYR A 182 6.57 10.01 3.64
CA TYR A 182 7.61 9.70 4.63
C TYR A 182 7.59 8.24 5.09
N GLY A 183 6.43 7.57 5.09
CA GLY A 183 6.34 6.13 5.29
C GLY A 183 7.04 5.36 4.17
N GLY A 184 7.02 5.88 2.94
CA GLY A 184 7.84 5.38 1.83
C GLY A 184 9.35 5.47 2.07
N LYS A 185 9.82 6.40 2.92
CA LYS A 185 11.21 6.44 3.43
C LYS A 185 11.48 5.30 4.39
N MET A 186 10.52 5.02 5.25
CA MET A 186 10.60 4.00 6.30
C MET A 186 10.46 2.58 5.78
N VAL A 187 9.70 2.37 4.70
CA VAL A 187 9.52 1.07 4.05
C VAL A 187 10.85 0.33 3.81
N PRO A 188 11.84 0.88 3.08
CA PRO A 188 13.12 0.20 2.87
C PRO A 188 13.93 0.04 4.16
N ILE A 189 13.80 0.94 5.14
CA ILE A 189 14.52 0.87 6.42
C ILE A 189 13.98 -0.30 7.26
N VAL A 190 12.65 -0.43 7.35
CA VAL A 190 11.98 -1.52 8.06
C VAL A 190 12.17 -2.84 7.32
N ALA A 191 12.05 -2.86 5.99
CA ALA A 191 12.33 -4.02 5.16
C ALA A 191 13.76 -4.54 5.36
N HIS A 192 14.74 -3.65 5.46
CA HIS A 192 16.13 -4.02 5.76
C HIS A 192 16.25 -4.63 7.16
N LYS A 193 15.56 -4.09 8.17
CA LYS A 193 15.52 -4.67 9.52
C LYS A 193 14.90 -6.06 9.55
N VAL A 194 13.84 -6.28 8.77
CA VAL A 194 13.25 -7.61 8.56
C VAL A 194 14.29 -8.55 7.93
N ALA A 195 14.95 -8.14 6.84
CA ALA A 195 15.95 -8.94 6.16
C ALA A 195 17.17 -9.28 7.06
N GLU A 196 17.63 -8.36 7.91
CA GLU A 196 18.68 -8.62 8.91
C GLU A 196 18.21 -9.64 9.95
N GLY A 197 17.01 -9.46 10.49
CA GLY A 197 16.43 -10.40 11.46
C GLY A 197 16.33 -11.83 10.93
N ILE A 198 15.99 -11.99 9.65
CA ILE A 198 15.99 -13.29 8.96
C ILE A 198 17.40 -13.86 8.88
N GLY A 199 18.38 -13.07 8.45
CA GLY A 199 19.79 -13.50 8.36
C GLY A 199 20.41 -13.87 9.70
N GLU A 200 19.92 -13.28 10.79
CA GLU A 200 20.32 -13.58 12.17
C GLU A 200 19.53 -14.75 12.80
N GLY A 201 18.53 -15.30 12.10
CA GLY A 201 17.69 -16.38 12.62
C GLY A 201 16.76 -15.95 13.76
N GLN A 202 16.35 -14.68 13.81
CA GLN A 202 15.45 -14.18 14.85
C GLN A 202 14.02 -14.73 14.70
N HIS A 203 13.38 -15.04 15.83
CA HIS A 203 12.02 -15.56 15.87
C HIS A 203 10.96 -14.46 16.09
N PRO A 204 9.73 -14.61 15.55
CA PRO A 204 9.31 -15.68 14.64
C PRO A 204 10.01 -15.56 13.28
N LEU A 205 10.37 -16.69 12.68
CA LEU A 205 11.05 -16.69 11.38
C LEU A 205 10.06 -16.22 10.31
N ILE A 206 10.31 -15.02 9.79
CA ILE A 206 9.70 -14.58 8.55
C ILE A 206 10.52 -15.28 7.45
N ASN A 207 9.99 -16.34 6.86
CA ASN A 207 10.75 -17.13 5.88
C ASN A 207 11.14 -16.30 4.64
N LEU A 208 11.92 -16.85 3.71
CA LEU A 208 12.19 -16.21 2.40
C LEU A 208 11.42 -16.96 1.31
N GLN A 209 10.89 -16.24 0.32
CA GLN A 209 10.36 -16.90 -0.86
C GLN A 209 11.51 -17.37 -1.75
N ASP A 210 11.77 -18.68 -1.75
CA ASP A 210 12.95 -19.32 -2.36
C ASP A 210 12.93 -19.37 -3.91
N ASP A 211 11.89 -18.83 -4.55
CA ASP A 211 11.74 -18.89 -6.02
C ASP A 211 12.67 -17.95 -6.81
N LEU A 212 13.45 -17.08 -6.15
CA LEU A 212 14.26 -16.04 -6.80
C LEU A 212 15.77 -16.10 -6.53
N LEU A 213 16.26 -17.00 -5.67
CA LEU A 213 17.70 -17.09 -5.32
C LEU A 213 18.57 -17.87 -6.34
N LYS A 214 18.04 -18.19 -7.53
CA LYS A 214 18.81 -18.87 -8.59
C LYS A 214 19.42 -17.90 -9.61
N VAL A 215 20.16 -16.87 -9.19
CA VAL A 215 21.09 -16.16 -10.09
C VAL A 215 22.34 -15.64 -9.34
N HIS A 216 23.45 -16.36 -9.52
CA HIS A 216 24.86 -15.89 -9.44
C HIS A 216 25.41 -15.43 -8.07
N ALA A 217 25.88 -16.40 -7.27
CA ALA A 217 27.01 -16.15 -6.37
C ALA A 217 28.29 -16.06 -7.22
N GLY A 218 28.62 -14.84 -7.65
CA GLY A 218 29.97 -14.47 -8.07
C GLY A 218 30.45 -13.37 -7.12
N GLU A 219 31.40 -13.69 -6.25
CA GLU A 219 32.01 -12.72 -5.34
C GLU A 219 32.64 -11.54 -6.10
N PRO A 220 32.45 -10.29 -5.65
CA PRO A 220 33.38 -9.22 -5.94
C PRO A 220 34.30 -9.03 -4.74
N GLY A 221 35.57 -9.39 -4.93
CA GLY A 221 36.64 -9.06 -4.01
C GLY A 221 36.73 -7.55 -3.80
N PHE A 222 36.79 -7.16 -2.53
CA PHE A 222 37.14 -5.82 -2.08
C PHE A 222 38.53 -5.43 -2.63
N ASN A 223 38.61 -4.35 -3.41
CA ASN A 223 39.84 -3.57 -3.51
C ASN A 223 39.53 -2.10 -3.18
N LYS A 224 40.17 -1.64 -2.11
CA LYS A 224 40.32 -0.23 -1.76
C LYS A 224 41.25 0.41 -2.78
N GLU A 225 40.83 1.49 -3.42
CA GLU A 225 41.61 2.73 -3.56
C GLU A 225 40.81 3.77 -4.36
N GLY A 226 40.83 5.00 -3.87
CA GLY A 226 40.07 6.11 -4.42
C GLY A 226 40.75 6.77 -5.61
N GLN A 227 39.93 7.15 -6.60
CA GLN A 227 40.06 8.40 -7.36
C GLN A 227 38.80 8.57 -8.21
N ALA A 228 38.21 9.77 -8.15
CA ALA A 228 37.12 10.18 -9.02
C ALA A 228 37.58 10.28 -10.48
N PRO A 229 36.67 10.16 -11.45
CA PRO A 229 36.65 11.21 -12.46
C PRO A 229 35.24 11.65 -12.91
N THR A 230 35.13 12.97 -13.02
CA THR A 230 34.22 13.74 -13.86
C THR A 230 34.31 13.37 -15.35
N LYS A 231 33.17 13.16 -16.02
CA LYS A 231 32.64 13.89 -17.20
C LYS A 231 31.68 13.02 -18.03
N LEU A 232 30.50 13.60 -18.29
CA LEU A 232 29.60 13.25 -19.38
C LEU A 232 30.28 13.34 -20.74
N LYS A 233 30.00 12.37 -21.61
CA LYS A 233 30.03 12.51 -23.08
C LYS A 233 28.96 11.63 -23.71
N GLU A 234 28.05 12.26 -24.44
CA GLU A 234 27.21 11.66 -25.49
C GLU A 234 28.10 10.98 -26.54
N ILE A 235 27.68 9.83 -27.11
CA ILE A 235 27.69 9.52 -28.57
C ILE A 235 26.70 8.35 -28.82
N GLY A 236 25.86 8.44 -29.85
CA GLY A 236 25.13 7.31 -30.45
C GLY A 236 25.89 6.60 -31.57
N GLY A 237 25.38 5.46 -32.05
CA GLY A 237 25.74 4.91 -33.37
C GLY A 237 26.21 3.45 -33.43
N HIS A 238 25.31 2.59 -33.93
CA HIS A 238 25.45 1.38 -34.76
C HIS A 238 26.68 0.44 -34.78
N GLY A 239 26.36 -0.87 -34.79
CA GLY A 239 27.16 -2.02 -35.27
C GLY A 239 27.32 -3.07 -34.16
N GLY A 240 27.02 -4.37 -34.26
CA GLY A 240 26.83 -5.29 -35.39
C GLY A 240 27.65 -6.57 -35.15
N LEU A 241 26.97 -7.67 -34.76
CA LEU A 241 27.33 -9.11 -34.89
C LEU A 241 28.52 -9.73 -34.13
N SER A 242 28.27 -10.81 -33.38
CA SER A 242 28.72 -12.19 -33.70
C SER A 242 28.43 -13.17 -32.55
N GLU A 243 27.75 -14.26 -32.88
CA GLU A 243 27.52 -15.46 -32.08
C GLU A 243 28.81 -16.20 -31.67
N ARG A 244 28.75 -16.94 -30.55
CA ARG A 244 29.36 -18.27 -30.45
C ARG A 244 28.64 -19.16 -29.42
N ARG A 245 28.11 -20.28 -29.92
CA ARG A 245 27.61 -21.45 -29.17
C ARG A 245 28.77 -22.18 -28.48
N GLY A 246 28.48 -22.74 -27.31
CA GLY A 246 29.24 -23.82 -26.68
C GLY A 246 28.28 -24.68 -25.85
N ASP A 247 28.17 -25.96 -26.21
CA ASP A 247 27.26 -26.96 -25.68
C ASP A 247 27.85 -27.77 -24.51
N PHE A 248 26.98 -28.06 -23.53
CA PHE A 248 26.82 -29.25 -22.66
C PHE A 248 27.97 -29.89 -21.85
N LEU A 249 27.74 -29.99 -20.52
CA LEU A 249 27.78 -31.19 -19.63
C LEU A 249 27.55 -30.63 -18.21
N GLY A 250 26.60 -31.03 -17.35
CA GLY A 250 25.82 -32.26 -17.23
C GLY A 250 26.07 -32.80 -15.82
N ASP A 251 25.34 -32.33 -14.80
CA ASP A 251 25.29 -33.00 -13.49
C ASP A 251 23.91 -32.91 -12.85
N LYS A 252 23.38 -34.11 -12.54
CA LYS A 252 22.13 -34.35 -11.81
C LYS A 252 22.37 -34.11 -10.32
N ILE A 253 21.56 -33.27 -9.69
CA ILE A 253 21.38 -33.30 -8.23
C ILE A 253 19.89 -33.40 -7.89
N SER A 254 19.63 -34.34 -6.99
CA SER A 254 18.37 -34.89 -6.51
C SER A 254 17.30 -33.87 -6.13
N ASN A 255 16.08 -34.16 -6.58
CA ASN A 255 14.83 -33.57 -6.08
C ASN A 255 14.61 -33.94 -4.61
N HIS A 256 14.44 -32.93 -3.75
CA HIS A 256 13.57 -33.04 -2.58
C HIS A 256 12.64 -31.82 -2.55
N VAL A 257 11.35 -32.11 -2.63
CA VAL A 257 10.23 -31.18 -2.51
C VAL A 257 9.64 -31.39 -1.12
N GLY A 258 9.45 -30.29 -0.37
CA GLY A 258 8.62 -30.29 0.84
C GLY A 258 8.67 -28.97 1.63
N GLY A 259 7.67 -28.09 1.42
CA GLY A 259 7.18 -26.99 2.28
C GLY A 259 8.17 -25.89 2.67
N VAL A 260 7.93 -24.58 2.51
CA VAL A 260 6.73 -23.79 2.79
C VAL A 260 6.77 -22.53 1.91
N ASP A 261 5.76 -22.31 1.07
CA ASP A 261 5.58 -21.02 0.36
C ASP A 261 5.07 -19.99 1.38
N GLY A 262 6.00 -19.28 2.02
CA GLY A 262 5.72 -18.17 2.92
C GLY A 262 7.01 -17.43 3.23
N GLY A 263 6.96 -16.09 3.34
CA GLY A 263 8.18 -15.33 3.59
C GLY A 263 8.23 -13.87 3.13
N PHE A 264 9.21 -13.11 3.61
CA PHE A 264 9.46 -11.74 3.20
C PHE A 264 9.78 -11.70 1.70
N THR A 265 8.86 -11.13 0.94
CA THR A 265 8.82 -11.21 -0.52
C THR A 265 9.32 -9.91 -1.17
N GLY A 266 9.02 -8.77 -0.55
CA GLY A 266 9.35 -7.49 -1.16
C GLY A 266 8.73 -6.28 -0.48
N TYR A 267 8.73 -5.15 -1.17
CA TYR A 267 8.21 -3.90 -0.60
C TYR A 267 7.57 -2.98 -1.65
N ILE A 268 6.71 -2.08 -1.18
CA ILE A 268 5.88 -1.19 -2.00
C ILE A 268 5.99 0.25 -1.49
N CYS A 269 6.42 1.17 -2.36
CA CYS A 269 6.56 2.59 -2.04
C CYS A 269 5.67 3.45 -2.94
N ASN A 270 4.81 4.27 -2.33
CA ASN A 270 3.93 5.21 -3.01
C ASN A 270 4.38 6.66 -2.77
N ASN A 271 4.68 7.42 -3.83
CA ASN A 271 5.22 8.80 -3.76
C ASN A 271 6.24 8.96 -2.61
N PRO A 272 7.27 8.09 -2.54
CA PRO A 272 8.11 8.00 -1.35
C PRO A 272 9.05 9.20 -1.26
N ILE A 273 9.14 9.80 -0.08
CA ILE A 273 10.34 10.58 0.25
C ILE A 273 11.47 9.57 0.44
N THR A 274 12.53 9.67 -0.34
CA THR A 274 13.66 8.74 -0.29
C THR A 274 14.96 9.48 -0.06
N SER A 275 15.16 10.63 -0.69
CA SER A 275 16.32 11.49 -0.49
C SER A 275 15.87 12.93 -0.42
N THR A 276 15.97 13.53 0.77
CA THR A 276 15.48 14.90 1.01
C THR A 276 15.99 15.90 -0.03
N ILE A 277 17.25 15.75 -0.46
CA ILE A 277 17.87 16.62 -1.46
C ILE A 277 17.29 16.36 -2.85
N LEU A 278 17.28 15.10 -3.32
CA LEU A 278 16.81 14.76 -4.67
C LEU A 278 15.32 15.08 -4.83
N ASP A 279 14.51 14.71 -3.84
CA ASP A 279 13.06 14.90 -3.87
C ASP A 279 12.70 16.40 -3.87
N ILE A 280 13.36 17.21 -3.04
CA ILE A 280 13.08 18.67 -2.97
C ILE A 280 13.65 19.41 -4.17
N ASN A 281 14.88 19.08 -4.60
CA ASN A 281 15.50 19.75 -5.74
C ASN A 281 14.73 19.46 -7.04
N SER A 282 14.16 18.26 -7.18
CA SER A 282 13.36 17.87 -8.35
C SER A 282 12.08 18.69 -8.56
N ARG A 283 11.61 19.43 -7.54
CA ARG A 283 10.42 20.29 -7.65
C ARG A 283 10.59 21.42 -8.65
N VAL A 284 11.80 21.98 -8.78
CA VAL A 284 12.09 23.05 -9.74
C VAL A 284 11.97 22.58 -11.20
N PRO A 285 12.72 21.54 -11.66
CA PRO A 285 12.56 21.04 -13.02
C PRO A 285 11.18 20.44 -13.27
N TYR A 286 10.52 19.88 -12.26
CA TYR A 286 9.15 19.39 -12.40
C TYR A 286 8.14 20.53 -12.61
N ALA A 287 8.20 21.58 -11.79
CA ALA A 287 7.35 22.76 -11.94
C ALA A 287 7.56 23.44 -13.29
N HIS A 288 8.81 23.48 -13.78
CA HIS A 288 9.12 23.96 -15.11
C HIS A 288 8.45 23.10 -16.19
N GLY A 289 8.61 21.78 -16.13
CA GLY A 289 7.98 20.85 -17.08
C GLY A 289 6.45 20.87 -17.06
N MET A 290 5.83 21.31 -15.96
CA MET A 290 4.38 21.48 -15.81
C MET A 290 3.90 22.90 -16.15
N GLY A 291 4.78 23.81 -16.56
CA GLY A 291 4.43 25.19 -16.90
C GLY A 291 4.04 26.06 -15.70
N ILE A 292 4.40 25.65 -14.48
CA ILE A 292 4.15 26.41 -13.25
C ILE A 292 5.13 27.59 -13.12
N ILE A 293 6.37 27.41 -13.61
CA ILE A 293 7.39 28.46 -13.66
C ILE A 293 7.90 28.64 -15.09
N SER A 294 8.38 29.85 -15.40
CA SER A 294 8.89 30.17 -16.73
C SER A 294 10.30 29.65 -16.97
N ASP A 295 10.70 29.55 -18.25
CA ASP A 295 12.05 29.19 -18.69
C ASP A 295 13.11 30.13 -18.08
N GLU A 296 12.81 31.43 -17.97
CA GLU A 296 13.74 32.42 -17.43
C GLU A 296 14.02 32.17 -15.95
N LEU A 297 12.97 31.90 -15.16
CA LEU A 297 13.14 31.57 -13.73
C LEU A 297 13.85 30.23 -13.56
N PHE A 298 13.49 29.22 -14.33
CA PHE A 298 14.19 27.93 -14.31
C PHE A 298 15.68 28.09 -14.59
N GLN A 299 16.05 28.79 -15.67
CA GLN A 299 17.45 29.04 -16.02
C GLN A 299 18.16 29.94 -15.00
N ALA A 300 17.46 30.88 -14.36
CA ALA A 300 18.04 31.68 -13.27
C ALA A 300 18.37 30.80 -12.06
N ILE A 301 17.45 29.93 -11.64
CA ILE A 301 17.70 28.98 -10.54
C ILE A 301 18.89 28.06 -10.86
N GLN A 302 18.95 27.49 -12.07
CA GLN A 302 20.05 26.61 -12.48
C GLN A 302 21.42 27.31 -12.41
N ARG A 303 21.48 28.61 -12.78
CA ARG A 303 22.72 29.41 -12.71
C ARG A 303 23.08 29.84 -11.30
N SER A 304 22.08 30.16 -10.47
CA SER A 304 22.30 30.71 -9.12
C SER A 304 22.48 29.66 -8.03
N CYS A 305 22.03 28.42 -8.24
CA CYS A 305 22.01 27.35 -7.23
C CYS A 305 22.83 26.09 -7.59
N PRO A 306 24.05 26.18 -8.15
CA PRO A 306 24.80 24.98 -8.54
C PRO A 306 25.16 24.11 -7.34
N GLY A 307 24.63 22.87 -7.31
CA GLY A 307 24.89 21.89 -6.25
C GLY A 307 24.30 22.24 -4.88
N GLU A 308 23.39 23.22 -4.81
CA GLU A 308 22.75 23.61 -3.55
C GLU A 308 21.57 22.72 -3.16
N ASP A 309 21.31 22.64 -1.86
CA ASP A 309 20.09 22.08 -1.29
C ASP A 309 18.99 23.15 -1.32
N TYR A 310 17.95 22.95 -2.15
CA TYR A 310 16.88 23.94 -2.33
C TYR A 310 15.97 24.05 -1.09
N LYS A 311 16.05 23.09 -0.16
CA LYS A 311 15.42 23.22 1.16
C LYS A 311 16.12 24.29 2.00
N ARG A 312 17.46 24.32 1.96
CA ARG A 312 18.32 25.19 2.75
C ARG A 312 19.40 25.85 1.88
N PRO A 313 19.01 26.73 0.94
CA PRO A 313 19.96 27.42 0.07
C PRO A 313 20.90 28.29 0.91
N ARG A 314 22.16 28.37 0.50
CA ARG A 314 23.24 29.02 1.25
C ARG A 314 23.67 30.33 0.62
N THR A 315 23.64 30.44 -0.71
CA THR A 315 24.10 31.65 -1.39
C THR A 315 22.97 32.67 -1.55
N GLY A 316 23.28 33.96 -1.41
CA GLY A 316 22.32 35.04 -1.62
C GLY A 316 21.56 34.95 -2.95
N PRO A 317 22.26 34.77 -4.09
CA PRO A 317 21.59 34.58 -5.39
C PRO A 317 20.64 33.38 -5.41
N CYS A 318 21.03 32.23 -4.86
CA CYS A 318 20.15 31.07 -4.82
C CYS A 318 18.93 31.29 -3.93
N ILE A 319 19.13 31.87 -2.74
CA ILE A 319 18.05 32.21 -1.80
C ILE A 319 16.98 33.05 -2.49
N GLU A 320 17.37 34.09 -3.24
CA GLU A 320 16.42 34.95 -3.97
C GLU A 320 15.65 34.19 -5.05
N GLN A 321 16.32 33.36 -5.86
CA GLN A 321 15.64 32.60 -6.91
C GLN A 321 14.68 31.53 -6.34
N ILE A 322 15.11 30.82 -5.30
CA ILE A 322 14.28 29.82 -4.61
C ILE A 322 13.10 30.50 -3.90
N LYS A 323 13.26 31.71 -3.38
CA LYS A 323 12.15 32.48 -2.81
C LYS A 323 11.09 32.82 -3.85
N ILE A 324 11.49 33.23 -5.05
CA ILE A 324 10.56 33.47 -6.16
C ILE A 324 9.82 32.18 -6.51
N PHE A 325 10.55 31.07 -6.66
CA PHE A 325 9.97 29.74 -6.91
C PHE A 325 8.93 29.33 -5.86
N ARG A 326 9.24 29.49 -4.57
CA ARG A 326 8.30 29.21 -3.46
C ARG A 326 7.03 30.04 -3.57
N GLY A 327 7.12 31.28 -4.07
CA GLY A 327 5.94 32.11 -4.35
C GLY A 327 4.93 31.42 -5.27
N PHE A 328 5.37 30.88 -6.40
CA PHE A 328 4.51 30.15 -7.34
C PHE A 328 3.95 28.86 -6.73
N VAL A 329 4.81 28.06 -6.10
CA VAL A 329 4.38 26.78 -5.49
C VAL A 329 3.35 27.01 -4.38
N ASN A 330 3.49 28.09 -3.61
CA ASN A 330 2.57 28.43 -2.54
C ASN A 330 1.17 28.76 -3.05
N GLU A 331 0.95 29.06 -4.32
CA GLU A 331 -0.38 29.28 -4.89
C GLU A 331 -1.14 27.98 -5.20
N LEU A 332 -0.45 26.84 -5.13
CA LEU A 332 -0.95 25.54 -5.57
C LEU A 332 -1.21 24.60 -4.39
N MET A 333 -2.03 23.58 -4.63
CA MET A 333 -2.09 22.40 -3.76
C MET A 333 -0.92 21.48 -4.09
N MET A 334 0.05 21.35 -3.19
CA MET A 334 1.26 20.56 -3.48
C MET A 334 0.97 19.07 -3.70
N ASP A 335 -0.02 18.52 -3.00
CA ASP A 335 -0.36 17.11 -3.12
C ASP A 335 -0.96 16.79 -4.50
N ASN A 336 -1.68 17.73 -5.10
CA ASN A 336 -2.19 17.59 -6.46
C ASN A 336 -2.40 18.98 -7.06
N PHE A 337 -1.45 19.45 -7.88
CA PHE A 337 -1.44 20.85 -8.32
C PHE A 337 -2.59 21.24 -9.26
N LEU A 338 -3.39 20.28 -9.73
CA LEU A 338 -4.61 20.56 -10.51
C LEU A 338 -5.85 20.78 -9.65
N THR A 339 -5.77 20.47 -8.36
CA THR A 339 -6.90 20.62 -7.43
C THR A 339 -6.95 22.02 -6.84
N LYS A 340 -8.14 22.37 -6.34
CA LYS A 340 -8.37 23.62 -5.59
C LYS A 340 -7.42 23.69 -4.40
N LYS A 341 -6.76 24.83 -4.23
CA LYS A 341 -5.97 25.10 -3.02
C LYS A 341 -6.91 25.20 -1.82
N CYS A 342 -6.66 24.38 -0.80
CA CYS A 342 -7.46 24.25 0.40
C CYS A 342 -6.64 24.60 1.63
N GLU A 343 -7.27 25.31 2.58
CA GLU A 343 -6.65 25.59 3.87
C GLU A 343 -6.53 24.29 4.68
N GLY A 344 -5.36 24.04 5.27
CA GLY A 344 -5.15 22.95 6.23
C GLY A 344 -4.68 21.59 5.69
N GLU A 345 -4.43 21.43 4.39
CA GLU A 345 -3.89 20.15 3.85
C GLU A 345 -2.37 20.09 3.83
N SER A 346 -1.70 21.24 3.76
CA SER A 346 -0.24 21.31 3.92
C SER A 346 0.14 21.11 5.38
N ILE A 347 0.00 19.88 5.86
CA ILE A 347 0.63 19.39 7.09
C ILE A 347 2.11 19.17 6.77
N ARG A 348 2.79 20.26 6.46
CA ARG A 348 4.24 20.31 6.63
C ARG A 348 4.47 21.48 7.57
N PRO A 349 5.17 21.28 8.70
CA PRO A 349 5.93 22.37 9.25
C PRO A 349 7.00 22.70 8.21
N GLU A 350 6.65 23.50 7.21
CA GLU A 350 7.67 24.35 6.65
C GLU A 350 8.14 25.19 7.84
N LEU A 351 9.38 24.95 8.25
CA LEU A 351 10.19 26.01 8.83
C LEU A 351 10.38 27.12 7.78
N SER A 352 9.27 27.73 7.34
CA SER A 352 9.27 29.01 6.66
C SER A 352 9.27 30.02 7.78
N ASN A 353 10.39 30.73 7.94
CA ASN A 353 10.46 31.89 8.81
C ASN A 353 9.29 32.82 8.48
N ALA A 354 8.59 33.28 9.51
CA ALA A 354 7.31 34.00 9.45
C ALA A 354 7.36 35.41 8.80
N ALA A 355 8.35 35.70 7.95
CA ALA A 355 8.60 37.03 7.40
C ALA A 355 8.17 37.20 5.92
N GLU A 356 7.62 36.18 5.25
CA GLU A 356 7.63 36.13 3.77
C GLU A 356 6.25 36.14 3.07
N ALA A 357 5.24 36.75 3.70
CA ALA A 357 3.84 36.73 3.22
C ALA A 357 3.45 37.89 2.27
N ASP A 358 4.32 38.34 1.35
CA ASP A 358 4.07 39.60 0.59
C ASP A 358 3.45 39.41 -0.81
N ARG A 359 3.24 38.17 -1.29
CA ARG A 359 2.48 37.88 -2.54
C ARG A 359 1.23 37.03 -2.35
N SER A 360 1.00 36.49 -1.15
CA SER A 360 -0.17 35.65 -0.89
C SER A 360 -1.35 36.52 -0.44
N ILE A 361 -2.36 36.66 -1.31
CA ILE A 361 -3.68 37.25 -0.95
C ILE A 361 -4.35 36.46 0.19
N LEU A 362 -3.89 35.23 0.47
CA LEU A 362 -4.29 34.41 1.62
C LEU A 362 -3.19 34.44 2.68
N LYS A 363 -3.41 35.18 3.77
CA LYS A 363 -2.52 35.14 4.95
C LYS A 363 -2.38 33.69 5.43
N GLN A 364 -1.25 33.07 5.11
CA GLN A 364 -0.89 31.74 5.57
C GLN A 364 -0.51 31.86 7.06
N LYS A 365 -1.52 31.85 7.94
CA LYS A 365 -1.26 31.56 9.35
C LYS A 365 -0.74 30.14 9.38
N SER A 366 0.51 29.97 9.84
CA SER A 366 1.00 28.70 10.36
C SER A 366 -0.06 28.13 11.29
N THR A 367 -0.85 27.19 10.78
CA THR A 367 -1.85 26.49 11.58
C THR A 367 -1.14 25.29 12.16
N VAL A 368 -0.63 25.47 13.38
CA VAL A 368 -0.87 24.47 14.43
C VAL A 368 -2.26 23.88 14.18
N LEU A 369 -2.38 22.56 14.03
CA LEU A 369 -3.68 21.89 13.91
C LEU A 369 -4.58 22.47 14.99
N ARG A 370 -5.54 23.32 14.59
CA ARG A 370 -6.51 23.85 15.55
C ARG A 370 -7.37 22.68 15.96
N SER A 371 -7.61 22.57 17.26
CA SER A 371 -8.53 21.61 17.85
C SER A 371 -9.77 22.38 18.33
N PRO A 372 -10.97 22.16 17.76
CA PRO A 372 -11.25 21.33 16.59
C PRO A 372 -10.75 21.94 15.27
N PRO A 373 -10.57 21.12 14.20
CA PRO A 373 -10.11 21.62 12.90
C PRO A 373 -11.13 22.61 12.30
N PRO A 374 -10.66 23.65 11.60
CA PRO A 374 -11.56 24.57 10.90
C PRO A 374 -12.35 23.78 9.84
N ILE A 375 -13.60 24.18 9.60
CA ILE A 375 -14.47 23.55 8.60
C ILE A 375 -13.87 23.84 7.21
N PRO A 376 -13.39 22.82 6.48
CA PRO A 376 -12.93 23.03 5.11
C PRO A 376 -14.10 23.12 4.14
N ASP A 377 -13.87 23.69 2.96
CA ASP A 377 -14.80 23.56 1.85
C ASP A 377 -15.03 22.08 1.54
N ILE A 378 -16.26 21.71 1.21
CA ILE A 378 -16.62 20.32 0.90
C ILE A 378 -15.92 19.79 -0.36
N GLU A 379 -15.55 20.69 -1.27
CA GLU A 379 -14.77 20.35 -2.47
C GLU A 379 -13.29 20.08 -2.17
N CYS A 380 -12.84 20.39 -0.95
CA CYS A 380 -11.45 20.16 -0.56
C CYS A 380 -11.17 18.70 -0.29
N SER A 381 -10.01 18.23 -0.77
CA SER A 381 -9.48 16.92 -0.43
C SER A 381 -9.28 16.74 1.08
N THR A 382 -9.21 17.80 1.89
CA THR A 382 -9.13 17.73 3.35
C THR A 382 -10.43 17.29 4.02
N TYR A 383 -11.58 17.44 3.34
CA TYR A 383 -12.89 17.25 3.95
C TYR A 383 -13.10 15.86 4.57
N PRO A 384 -12.67 14.75 3.94
CA PRO A 384 -12.70 13.44 4.60
C PRO A 384 -11.85 13.35 5.88
N SER A 385 -10.75 14.11 6.01
CA SER A 385 -9.96 14.15 7.26
C SER A 385 -10.68 14.95 8.34
N TYR A 386 -11.39 16.01 7.95
CA TYR A 386 -12.28 16.73 8.85
C TYR A 386 -13.38 15.82 9.40
N LEU A 387 -14.00 14.99 8.55
CA LEU A 387 -14.96 13.97 8.99
C LEU A 387 -14.29 12.91 9.88
N ALA A 388 -13.09 12.44 9.51
CA ALA A 388 -12.33 11.47 10.29
C ALA A 388 -12.06 11.95 11.72
N TYR A 389 -11.77 13.24 11.91
CA TYR A 389 -11.56 13.83 13.23
C TYR A 389 -12.78 13.65 14.14
N TYR A 390 -13.99 13.97 13.67
CA TYR A 390 -15.20 13.80 14.49
C TYR A 390 -15.56 12.34 14.71
N TRP A 391 -15.36 11.51 13.68
CA TRP A 391 -15.61 10.09 13.78
C TRP A 391 -14.67 9.42 14.80
N ALA A 392 -13.36 9.64 14.71
CA ALA A 392 -12.39 8.99 15.59
C ALA A 392 -12.41 9.50 17.04
N ASN A 393 -12.93 10.72 17.27
CA ASN A 393 -13.10 11.28 18.62
C ASN A 393 -14.48 11.00 19.23
N ASP A 394 -15.39 10.35 18.51
CA ASP A 394 -16.66 9.90 19.06
C ASP A 394 -16.46 8.73 20.05
N ASN A 395 -17.20 8.74 21.16
CA ASN A 395 -17.03 7.75 22.23
C ASN A 395 -17.42 6.34 21.78
N ASP A 396 -18.51 6.21 21.01
CA ASP A 396 -18.96 4.90 20.52
C ASP A 396 -17.96 4.33 19.51
N THR A 397 -17.38 5.19 18.68
CA THR A 397 -16.31 4.82 17.74
C THR A 397 -15.07 4.32 18.49
N ARG A 398 -14.61 5.05 19.50
CA ARG A 398 -13.45 4.65 20.30
C ARG A 398 -13.68 3.34 21.03
N ALA A 399 -14.88 3.14 21.59
CA ALA A 399 -15.27 1.89 22.22
C ALA A 399 -15.29 0.73 21.21
N ALA A 400 -15.87 0.93 20.02
CA ALA A 400 -15.93 -0.07 18.96
C ALA A 400 -14.53 -0.45 18.40
N LEU A 401 -13.61 0.51 18.38
CA LEU A 401 -12.20 0.29 18.01
C LEU A 401 -11.35 -0.27 19.15
N HIS A 402 -11.93 -0.51 20.34
CA HIS A 402 -11.23 -1.00 21.53
C HIS A 402 -10.07 -0.08 21.97
N VAL A 403 -10.23 1.22 21.76
CA VAL A 403 -9.25 2.23 22.20
C VAL A 403 -9.23 2.26 23.73
N LYS A 404 -8.04 2.13 24.32
CA LYS A 404 -7.88 2.16 25.78
C LYS A 404 -8.31 3.51 26.34
N GLU A 405 -9.21 3.50 27.32
CA GLU A 405 -9.70 4.74 27.92
C GLU A 405 -8.57 5.49 28.65
N GLY A 406 -8.55 6.82 28.55
CA GLY A 406 -7.56 7.68 29.21
C GLY A 406 -6.18 7.74 28.54
N THR A 407 -5.89 6.96 27.49
CA THR A 407 -4.56 6.93 26.86
C THR A 407 -4.37 8.04 25.83
N VAL A 408 -5.32 8.22 24.92
CA VAL A 408 -5.30 9.25 23.86
C VAL A 408 -6.45 10.21 24.08
N LYS A 409 -6.16 11.43 24.55
CA LYS A 409 -7.18 12.44 24.88
C LYS A 409 -7.92 12.95 23.65
N GLU A 410 -7.18 13.24 22.58
CA GLU A 410 -7.71 13.74 21.32
C GLU A 410 -6.97 13.03 20.19
N TRP A 411 -7.73 12.45 19.28
CA TRP A 411 -7.21 11.86 18.07
C TRP A 411 -7.06 12.93 16.98
N GLN A 412 -5.92 12.93 16.30
CA GLN A 412 -5.63 13.81 15.18
C GLN A 412 -5.13 12.99 14.00
N ILE A 413 -5.44 13.44 12.78
CA ILE A 413 -5.02 12.73 11.57
C ILE A 413 -3.50 12.67 11.44
N CYS A 414 -2.83 13.78 11.73
CA CYS A 414 -1.40 13.87 11.82
C CYS A 414 -1.06 14.71 13.05
N ARG A 415 -0.21 14.15 13.89
CA ARG A 415 0.30 14.84 15.06
C ARG A 415 1.59 15.57 14.67
N ALA A 416 1.74 16.83 15.05
CA ALA A 416 2.95 17.62 14.73
C ALA A 416 3.70 18.11 15.98
N ASP A 417 3.10 17.96 17.16
CA ASP A 417 3.59 18.43 18.46
C ASP A 417 4.44 17.40 19.21
N PHE A 418 4.96 16.36 18.52
CA PHE A 418 5.81 15.34 19.15
C PHE A 418 7.27 15.46 18.67
N PRO A 419 8.26 15.19 19.54
CA PRO A 419 9.67 15.32 19.20
C PRO A 419 10.12 14.21 18.24
N TYR A 420 10.36 14.57 16.98
CA TYR A 420 10.94 13.69 15.96
C TYR A 420 12.28 14.22 15.46
N ASP A 421 13.33 13.40 15.50
CA ASP A 421 14.64 13.73 14.94
C ASP A 421 14.76 13.25 13.50
N TYR A 422 14.80 14.21 12.57
CA TYR A 422 14.91 13.99 11.14
C TYR A 422 16.36 13.89 10.64
N ALA A 423 17.35 14.15 11.49
CA ALA A 423 18.73 14.38 11.06
C ALA A 423 19.52 13.08 10.85
N LEU A 424 19.06 11.95 11.38
CA LEU A 424 19.83 10.71 11.40
C LEU A 424 19.93 10.02 10.03
N ILE A 425 18.84 10.02 9.25
CA ILE A 425 18.82 9.40 7.91
C ILE A 425 18.39 10.45 6.88
N ASN A 426 19.34 11.01 6.12
CA ASN A 426 19.01 11.97 5.06
C ASN A 426 18.50 11.30 3.77
N SER A 427 18.88 10.03 3.55
CA SER A 427 18.53 9.26 2.36
C SER A 427 18.35 7.78 2.69
N SER A 428 17.24 7.19 2.24
CA SER A 428 16.97 5.76 2.32
C SER A 428 17.37 4.98 1.05
N VAL A 429 17.98 5.64 0.05
CA VAL A 429 18.50 5.01 -1.17
C VAL A 429 19.47 3.85 -0.87
N PRO A 430 20.40 3.93 0.11
CA PRO A 430 21.29 2.81 0.42
C PRO A 430 20.55 1.54 0.85
N TYR A 431 19.41 1.69 1.54
CA TYR A 431 18.57 0.56 1.95
C TYR A 431 17.85 -0.07 0.75
N HIS A 432 17.37 0.75 -0.19
CA HIS A 432 16.84 0.24 -1.46
C HIS A 432 17.90 -0.56 -2.23
N HIS A 433 19.13 -0.03 -2.34
CA HIS A 433 20.23 -0.69 -3.03
C HIS A 433 20.53 -2.08 -2.42
N ASP A 434 20.70 -2.16 -1.10
CA ASP A 434 20.97 -3.43 -0.42
C ASP A 434 19.83 -4.44 -0.61
N LEU A 435 18.58 -4.04 -0.40
CA LEU A 435 17.43 -4.92 -0.56
C LEU A 435 17.28 -5.45 -1.99
N ILE A 436 17.48 -4.60 -2.99
CA ILE A 436 17.41 -4.97 -4.40
C ILE A 436 18.59 -5.90 -4.77
N ALA A 437 19.78 -5.66 -4.22
CA ALA A 437 20.93 -6.54 -4.41
C ALA A 437 20.69 -7.95 -3.82
N ARG A 438 19.92 -8.05 -2.73
CA ARG A 438 19.46 -9.32 -2.13
C ARG A 438 18.32 -10.01 -2.89
N GLY A 439 17.80 -9.38 -3.97
CA GLY A 439 16.77 -9.97 -4.82
C GLY A 439 15.32 -9.70 -4.41
N TYR A 440 15.09 -8.88 -3.36
CA TYR A 440 13.75 -8.52 -2.93
C TYR A 440 13.02 -7.71 -3.99
N ARG A 441 11.76 -8.07 -4.23
CA ARG A 441 10.94 -7.44 -5.26
C ARG A 441 10.44 -6.07 -4.79
N ALA A 442 10.51 -5.07 -5.67
CA ALA A 442 10.14 -3.70 -5.32
C ALA A 442 9.13 -3.11 -6.31
N LEU A 443 8.05 -2.52 -5.77
CA LEU A 443 7.17 -1.61 -6.52
C LEU A 443 7.39 -0.21 -6.00
N VAL A 444 7.80 0.70 -6.88
CA VAL A 444 7.81 2.12 -6.59
C VAL A 444 6.84 2.77 -7.56
N PHE A 445 5.93 3.60 -7.07
CA PHE A 445 5.06 4.35 -7.96
C PHE A 445 4.77 5.75 -7.47
N SER A 446 4.46 6.64 -8.41
CA SER A 446 4.19 8.05 -8.13
C SER A 446 2.94 8.50 -8.89
N GLY A 447 2.10 9.31 -8.25
CA GLY A 447 1.17 10.17 -8.98
C GLY A 447 1.94 11.20 -9.80
N ASP A 448 1.57 11.37 -11.06
CA ASP A 448 2.25 12.30 -11.97
C ASP A 448 1.82 13.77 -11.79
N HIS A 449 0.98 14.08 -10.81
CA HIS A 449 0.56 15.45 -10.41
C HIS A 449 0.96 15.82 -8.97
N ASP A 450 1.81 15.03 -8.32
CA ASP A 450 2.38 15.35 -7.02
C ASP A 450 3.55 16.35 -7.16
N LEU A 451 3.37 17.57 -6.65
CA LEU A 451 4.42 18.59 -6.55
C LEU A 451 5.19 18.51 -5.22
N GLY A 452 4.62 17.82 -4.23
CA GLY A 452 5.22 17.52 -2.93
C GLY A 452 6.41 16.59 -3.04
N VAL A 453 6.24 15.46 -3.72
CA VAL A 453 7.29 14.47 -4.03
C VAL A 453 7.21 14.10 -5.51
N PRO A 454 7.75 14.96 -6.39
CA PRO A 454 7.66 14.75 -7.83
C PRO A 454 8.26 13.42 -8.25
N PHE A 455 7.59 12.80 -9.22
CA PHE A 455 8.02 11.54 -9.83
C PHE A 455 9.45 11.64 -10.41
N LEU A 456 9.92 12.85 -10.78
CA LEU A 456 11.28 13.11 -11.22
C LEU A 456 12.33 12.78 -10.16
N GLY A 457 12.12 13.20 -8.90
CA GLY A 457 13.04 12.86 -7.80
C GLY A 457 13.09 11.35 -7.55
N THR A 458 11.94 10.68 -7.69
CA THR A 458 11.87 9.23 -7.62
C THR A 458 12.68 8.54 -8.72
N MET A 459 12.53 8.99 -9.97
CA MET A 459 13.33 8.44 -11.07
C MET A 459 14.82 8.75 -10.95
N GLU A 460 15.19 9.91 -10.42
CA GLU A 460 16.58 10.31 -10.23
C GLU A 460 17.29 9.36 -9.25
N TRP A 461 16.69 9.09 -8.09
CA TRP A 461 17.31 8.16 -7.14
C TRP A 461 17.28 6.71 -7.64
N ILE A 462 16.23 6.28 -8.36
CA ILE A 462 16.23 4.96 -9.01
C ILE A 462 17.37 4.86 -10.03
N GLY A 463 17.61 5.93 -10.79
CA GLY A 463 18.73 6.02 -11.72
C GLY A 463 20.09 5.86 -11.03
N SER A 464 20.23 6.37 -9.80
CA SER A 464 21.47 6.22 -9.01
C SER A 464 21.79 4.77 -8.61
N LEU A 465 20.81 3.86 -8.68
CA LEU A 465 21.02 2.43 -8.43
C LEU A 465 21.74 1.72 -9.59
N ASN A 466 21.85 2.36 -10.75
CA ASN A 466 22.55 1.83 -11.93
C ASN A 466 22.06 0.43 -12.37
N LEU A 467 20.76 0.18 -12.29
CA LEU A 467 20.14 -1.09 -12.69
C LEU A 467 19.91 -1.13 -14.21
N SER A 468 20.04 -2.32 -14.81
CA SER A 468 19.75 -2.51 -16.24
C SER A 468 18.23 -2.45 -16.49
N ILE A 469 17.82 -1.80 -17.59
CA ILE A 469 16.41 -1.78 -17.99
C ILE A 469 16.07 -3.11 -18.67
N ILE A 470 15.12 -3.86 -18.10
CA ILE A 470 14.64 -5.14 -18.65
C ILE A 470 13.42 -4.92 -19.54
N GLU A 471 12.54 -4.00 -19.16
CA GLU A 471 11.43 -3.58 -20.02
C GLU A 471 11.35 -2.06 -20.05
N PRO A 472 11.51 -1.44 -21.24
CA PRO A 472 11.63 0.01 -21.37
C PRO A 472 10.34 0.73 -20.98
N TRP A 473 10.50 2.04 -20.78
CA TRP A 473 9.42 2.97 -20.48
C TRP A 473 8.27 2.82 -21.46
N ARG A 474 7.08 2.53 -20.94
CA ARG A 474 5.87 2.29 -21.75
C ARG A 474 4.60 2.56 -20.95
N SER A 475 3.51 2.81 -21.67
CA SER A 475 2.20 2.99 -21.05
C SER A 475 1.61 1.68 -20.54
N TRP A 476 0.96 1.71 -19.38
CA TRP A 476 0.03 0.67 -18.90
C TRP A 476 -1.40 1.18 -18.95
N HIS A 477 -2.38 0.28 -19.06
CA HIS A 477 -3.76 0.64 -19.40
C HIS A 477 -4.81 0.06 -18.44
N VAL A 478 -5.89 0.80 -18.21
CA VAL A 478 -7.08 0.38 -17.48
C VAL A 478 -8.30 0.79 -18.29
N ASN A 479 -9.23 -0.15 -18.53
CA ASN A 479 -10.45 0.08 -19.32
C ASN A 479 -10.22 0.73 -20.70
N GLY A 480 -9.09 0.43 -21.35
CA GLY A 480 -8.74 0.96 -22.67
C GLY A 480 -8.17 2.39 -22.65
N GLN A 481 -7.94 2.98 -21.48
CA GLN A 481 -7.26 4.26 -21.30
C GLN A 481 -5.88 4.04 -20.69
N VAL A 482 -4.94 4.95 -20.96
CA VAL A 482 -3.62 4.96 -20.31
C VAL A 482 -3.81 5.27 -18.83
N GLY A 483 -3.47 4.32 -17.97
CA GLY A 483 -3.48 4.49 -16.51
C GLY A 483 -2.19 5.16 -16.00
N GLY A 484 -1.13 5.13 -16.80
CA GLY A 484 0.16 5.75 -16.52
C GLY A 484 1.27 5.09 -17.33
N TYR A 485 2.50 5.26 -16.89
CA TYR A 485 3.69 4.69 -17.54
C TYR A 485 4.48 3.82 -16.57
N THR A 486 5.29 2.91 -17.08
CA THR A 486 6.06 1.98 -16.27
C THR A 486 7.35 1.56 -16.96
N VAL A 487 8.36 1.26 -16.16
CA VAL A 487 9.64 0.68 -16.55
C VAL A 487 9.96 -0.45 -15.57
N ARG A 488 10.55 -1.53 -16.07
CA ARG A 488 11.03 -2.64 -15.24
C ARG A 488 12.53 -2.74 -15.36
N TYR A 489 13.20 -2.74 -14.22
CA TYR A 489 14.65 -2.87 -14.10
C TYR A 489 15.04 -4.31 -13.77
N SER A 490 16.33 -4.60 -13.81
CA SER A 490 16.92 -5.81 -13.26
C SER A 490 16.64 -5.90 -11.76
N ASN A 491 16.83 -7.08 -11.19
CA ASN A 491 16.64 -7.34 -9.76
C ASN A 491 15.22 -6.97 -9.26
N ASN A 492 14.22 -7.19 -10.12
CA ASN A 492 12.79 -7.13 -9.76
C ASN A 492 12.26 -5.78 -9.25
N LEU A 493 12.93 -4.66 -9.57
CA LEU A 493 12.38 -3.32 -9.37
C LEU A 493 11.44 -2.93 -10.52
N THR A 494 10.21 -2.58 -10.17
CA THR A 494 9.22 -1.98 -11.07
C THR A 494 8.95 -0.55 -10.65
N TYR A 495 9.11 0.40 -11.57
CA TYR A 495 8.66 1.77 -11.37
C TYR A 495 7.42 2.05 -12.23
N ALA A 496 6.47 2.81 -11.69
CA ALA A 496 5.30 3.24 -12.45
C ALA A 496 4.81 4.65 -12.06
N THR A 497 4.22 5.36 -13.01
CA THR A 497 3.40 6.54 -12.72
C THR A 497 1.92 6.18 -12.75
N VAL A 498 1.12 6.92 -11.99
CA VAL A 498 -0.35 6.90 -12.07
C VAL A 498 -0.82 8.23 -12.64
N LYS A 499 -1.38 8.19 -13.84
CA LYS A 499 -1.79 9.38 -14.58
C LYS A 499 -2.96 10.09 -13.92
N GLY A 500 -2.81 11.38 -13.68
CA GLY A 500 -3.77 12.22 -12.99
C GLY A 500 -3.85 11.96 -11.48
N GLY A 501 -2.90 11.22 -10.91
CA GLY A 501 -2.80 11.00 -9.46
C GLY A 501 -1.88 12.04 -8.81
N GLY A 502 -2.23 12.48 -7.61
CA GLY A 502 -1.41 13.32 -6.75
C GLY A 502 -0.52 12.52 -5.79
N HIS A 503 -0.25 13.07 -4.60
CA HIS A 503 0.61 12.51 -3.58
C HIS A 503 0.12 11.15 -3.07
N GLU A 504 -1.20 10.95 -3.02
CA GLU A 504 -1.80 9.65 -2.79
C GLU A 504 -2.66 9.25 -4.00
N PRO A 505 -2.09 8.54 -5.00
CA PRO A 505 -2.83 8.15 -6.20
C PRO A 505 -4.07 7.30 -5.91
N ALA A 506 -4.11 6.55 -4.81
CA ALA A 506 -5.29 5.79 -4.39
C ALA A 506 -6.47 6.68 -3.95
N LYS A 507 -6.21 7.94 -3.56
CA LYS A 507 -7.24 8.95 -3.27
C LYS A 507 -7.85 9.47 -4.57
N ASP A 508 -7.01 9.82 -5.55
CA ASP A 508 -7.43 10.54 -6.77
C ASP A 508 -7.83 9.60 -7.92
N ARG A 509 -7.17 8.44 -8.01
CA ARG A 509 -7.22 7.46 -9.11
C ARG A 509 -7.31 6.04 -8.54
N ASN A 510 -8.34 5.80 -7.74
CA ASN A 510 -8.52 4.57 -6.96
C ASN A 510 -8.57 3.31 -7.84
N MET A 511 -9.33 3.36 -8.95
CA MET A 511 -9.43 2.22 -9.88
C MET A 511 -8.10 1.90 -10.57
N GLU A 512 -7.38 2.92 -11.04
CA GLU A 512 -6.09 2.77 -11.70
C GLU A 512 -5.04 2.24 -10.72
N THR A 513 -4.99 2.80 -9.51
CA THR A 513 -4.06 2.36 -8.46
C THR A 513 -4.36 0.93 -8.00
N SER A 514 -5.63 0.57 -7.86
CA SER A 514 -6.06 -0.81 -7.57
C SER A 514 -5.66 -1.79 -8.68
N ALA A 515 -5.79 -1.38 -9.95
CA ALA A 515 -5.38 -2.20 -11.09
C ALA A 515 -3.85 -2.37 -11.17
N LEU A 516 -3.08 -1.31 -10.90
CA LEU A 516 -1.62 -1.34 -10.79
C LEU A 516 -1.20 -2.36 -9.73
N PHE A 517 -1.69 -2.20 -8.50
CA PHE A 517 -1.41 -3.08 -7.37
C PHE A 517 -1.80 -4.52 -7.68
N THR A 518 -3.05 -4.75 -8.12
CA THR A 518 -3.57 -6.10 -8.38
C THR A 518 -2.73 -6.86 -9.39
N ARG A 519 -2.29 -6.20 -10.46
CA ARG A 519 -1.44 -6.82 -11.48
C ARG A 519 -0.06 -7.11 -10.90
N TRP A 520 0.55 -6.12 -10.27
CA TRP A 520 1.89 -6.28 -9.73
C TRP A 520 1.92 -7.36 -8.63
N ILE A 521 1.05 -7.30 -7.63
CA ILE A 521 1.07 -8.27 -6.52
C ILE A 521 0.78 -9.71 -6.99
N SER A 522 0.02 -9.87 -8.08
CA SER A 522 -0.26 -11.17 -8.71
C SER A 522 0.83 -11.62 -9.72
N HIS A 523 2.00 -10.99 -9.73
CA HIS A 523 3.10 -11.24 -10.68
C HIS A 523 2.69 -11.14 -12.16
N LYS A 524 1.65 -10.34 -12.45
CA LYS A 524 1.19 -10.09 -13.82
C LYS A 524 1.86 -8.84 -14.36
N SER A 525 2.14 -8.87 -15.67
CA SER A 525 2.63 -7.69 -16.36
C SER A 525 1.60 -6.55 -16.24
N LEU A 526 2.09 -5.33 -16.02
CA LEU A 526 1.29 -4.12 -16.18
C LEU A 526 0.90 -3.89 -17.65
N TRP A 527 1.58 -4.56 -18.58
CA TRP A 527 1.25 -4.60 -19.99
C TRP A 527 0.13 -5.61 -20.26
N LEU A 528 -1.08 -5.09 -20.45
CA LEU A 528 -2.19 -5.84 -21.05
C LEU A 528 -2.94 -4.90 -21.99
N PHE A 529 -2.79 -5.11 -23.30
CA PHE A 529 -3.76 -4.63 -24.27
C PHE A 529 -5.04 -5.46 -24.08
N VAL A 530 -6.09 -4.85 -23.53
CA VAL A 530 -7.44 -5.38 -23.74
C VAL A 530 -7.77 -5.09 -25.21
N THR A 531 -7.33 -5.95 -26.12
CA THR A 531 -7.79 -5.90 -27.50
C THR A 531 -9.31 -6.11 -27.48
N ARG A 532 -10.03 -5.40 -28.37
CA ARG A 532 -11.48 -5.58 -28.60
C ARG A 532 -11.88 -7.05 -28.79
N GLU A 533 -10.94 -7.94 -29.13
CA GLU A 533 -11.16 -9.38 -29.22
C GLU A 533 -11.46 -10.05 -27.87
N THR A 534 -10.85 -9.61 -26.77
CA THR A 534 -11.12 -10.19 -25.43
C THR A 534 -12.49 -9.75 -24.90
N SER A 535 -12.93 -8.52 -25.21
CA SER A 535 -14.29 -8.07 -24.90
C SER A 535 -15.34 -8.74 -25.80
N ASN A 536 -15.03 -8.98 -27.08
CA ASN A 536 -15.87 -9.77 -27.97
C ASN A 536 -15.92 -11.25 -27.58
N LYS A 537 -14.82 -11.85 -27.09
CA LYS A 537 -14.82 -13.21 -26.52
C LYS A 537 -15.65 -13.27 -25.23
N LYS A 538 -15.52 -12.31 -24.33
CA LYS A 538 -16.39 -12.22 -23.12
C LYS A 538 -17.85 -11.96 -23.49
N ARG A 539 -18.15 -11.13 -24.49
CA ARG A 539 -19.52 -10.83 -24.97
C ARG A 539 -20.12 -12.00 -25.74
N LYS A 540 -19.34 -12.74 -26.54
CA LYS A 540 -19.73 -14.04 -27.13
C LYS A 540 -19.97 -15.09 -26.04
N LYS A 541 -19.09 -15.20 -25.04
CA LYS A 541 -19.27 -16.13 -23.91
C LYS A 541 -20.53 -15.79 -23.10
N LYS A 542 -20.80 -14.50 -22.82
CA LYS A 542 -22.03 -14.04 -22.15
C LYS A 542 -23.29 -14.25 -23.00
N LYS A 543 -23.22 -14.02 -24.32
CA LYS A 543 -24.31 -14.35 -25.27
C LYS A 543 -24.58 -15.86 -25.32
N ASN A 544 -23.55 -16.68 -25.41
CA ASN A 544 -23.67 -18.14 -25.41
C ASN A 544 -24.28 -18.63 -24.08
N LEU A 545 -23.81 -18.13 -22.92
CA LEU A 545 -24.40 -18.44 -21.61
C LEU A 545 -25.88 -18.02 -21.50
N SER A 546 -26.28 -16.87 -22.07
CA SER A 546 -27.70 -16.46 -22.12
C SER A 546 -28.53 -17.30 -23.10
N HIS A 547 -27.91 -17.80 -24.17
CA HIS A 547 -28.56 -18.70 -25.11
C HIS A 547 -28.74 -20.10 -24.50
N PHE A 548 -27.75 -20.59 -23.75
CA PHE A 548 -27.82 -21.83 -22.98
C PHE A 548 -28.82 -21.76 -21.81
N SER A 549 -28.97 -20.60 -21.14
CA SER A 549 -30.00 -20.44 -20.10
C SER A 549 -31.42 -20.42 -20.71
N ASN A 550 -31.60 -19.82 -21.89
CA ASN A 550 -32.85 -19.86 -22.64
C ASN A 550 -33.16 -21.26 -23.19
N LEU A 551 -32.15 -21.99 -23.69
CA LEU A 551 -32.29 -23.40 -24.08
C LEU A 551 -32.70 -24.26 -22.89
N LYS A 552 -32.04 -24.13 -21.72
CA LYS A 552 -32.45 -24.84 -20.50
C LYS A 552 -33.88 -24.51 -20.06
N LYS A 553 -34.29 -23.24 -20.13
CA LYS A 553 -35.67 -22.83 -19.83
C LYS A 553 -36.67 -23.45 -20.81
N ASN A 554 -36.37 -23.45 -22.10
CA ASN A 554 -37.24 -24.03 -23.13
C ASN A 554 -37.31 -25.56 -23.03
N SER A 555 -36.21 -26.25 -22.73
CA SER A 555 -36.20 -27.69 -22.45
C SER A 555 -37.06 -28.05 -21.23
N PHE A 556 -37.00 -27.25 -20.17
CA PHE A 556 -37.82 -27.46 -18.97
C PHE A 556 -39.31 -27.20 -19.22
N THR A 557 -39.63 -26.20 -20.06
CA THR A 557 -41.01 -25.92 -20.47
C THR A 557 -41.56 -27.02 -21.37
N LEU A 558 -40.75 -27.56 -22.30
CA LEU A 558 -41.14 -28.70 -23.15
C LEU A 558 -41.38 -29.97 -22.30
N TYR A 559 -40.50 -30.25 -21.34
CA TYR A 559 -40.63 -31.38 -20.41
C TYR A 559 -41.90 -31.27 -19.54
N LYS A 560 -42.21 -30.07 -19.03
CA LYS A 560 -43.46 -29.82 -18.29
C LYS A 560 -44.71 -29.95 -19.16
N PHE A 561 -44.65 -29.52 -20.43
CA PHE A 561 -45.76 -29.68 -21.38
C PHE A 561 -46.05 -31.16 -21.68
N PHE A 562 -45.02 -32.00 -21.80
CA PHE A 562 -45.19 -33.45 -21.96
C PHE A 562 -45.76 -34.13 -20.70
N LEU A 563 -45.45 -33.63 -19.50
CA LEU A 563 -45.99 -34.16 -18.24
C LEU A 563 -47.43 -33.72 -17.94
N SER A 564 -47.86 -32.54 -18.44
CA SER A 564 -49.18 -31.97 -18.16
C SER A 564 -50.24 -32.22 -19.25
N SER A 565 -49.89 -32.89 -20.35
CA SER A 565 -50.84 -33.21 -21.42
C SER A 565 -51.44 -34.62 -21.23
N ASP A 566 -52.61 -34.69 -20.62
CA ASP A 566 -53.38 -35.94 -20.50
C ASP A 566 -53.85 -36.48 -21.86
N LYS A 567 -53.81 -35.65 -22.92
CA LYS A 567 -54.13 -36.08 -24.31
C LYS A 567 -53.01 -36.88 -24.99
N LEU A 568 -51.76 -36.81 -24.53
CA LEU A 568 -50.64 -37.56 -25.12
C LEU A 568 -50.38 -38.91 -24.45
N LYS A 569 -50.82 -39.11 -23.20
CA LYS A 569 -50.65 -40.39 -22.47
C LYS A 569 -51.48 -41.54 -23.05
N ASN A 570 -52.59 -41.24 -23.73
CA ASN A 570 -53.55 -42.26 -24.17
C ASN A 570 -53.38 -42.73 -25.63
N ASN A 571 -52.44 -42.18 -26.41
CA ASN A 571 -52.31 -42.52 -27.85
C ASN A 571 -50.88 -42.80 -28.34
N PHE A 572 -49.91 -42.96 -27.43
CA PHE A 572 -48.54 -43.33 -27.81
C PHE A 572 -48.14 -44.66 -27.14
N ASN A 573 -47.86 -45.68 -27.98
CA ASN A 573 -47.34 -46.97 -27.55
C ASN A 573 -46.15 -46.78 -26.59
N ALA A 574 -46.26 -47.35 -25.38
CA ALA A 574 -45.32 -47.16 -24.27
C ALA A 574 -43.84 -47.44 -24.63
N TYR A 575 -43.60 -48.25 -25.66
CA TYR A 575 -42.26 -48.54 -26.17
C TYR A 575 -41.57 -47.33 -26.84
N ARG A 576 -42.31 -46.47 -27.56
CA ARG A 576 -41.73 -45.30 -28.24
C ARG A 576 -41.49 -44.12 -27.29
N ALA A 577 -42.28 -44.01 -26.22
CA ALA A 577 -42.09 -42.98 -25.19
C ALA A 577 -40.77 -43.20 -24.41
N ASN A 578 -40.43 -44.45 -24.10
CA ASN A 578 -39.16 -44.77 -23.41
C ASN A 578 -37.93 -44.50 -24.28
N VAL A 579 -38.00 -44.71 -25.59
CA VAL A 579 -36.89 -44.41 -26.51
C VAL A 579 -36.64 -42.91 -26.60
N LEU A 580 -37.71 -42.10 -26.68
CA LEU A 580 -37.62 -40.64 -26.66
C LEU A 580 -37.09 -40.10 -25.32
N LEU A 581 -37.51 -40.69 -24.20
CA LEU A 581 -37.03 -40.29 -22.88
C LEU A 581 -35.54 -40.59 -22.70
N ASN A 582 -35.08 -41.75 -23.17
CA ASN A 582 -33.66 -42.13 -23.12
C ASN A 582 -32.79 -41.25 -24.02
N LEU A 583 -33.25 -40.94 -25.24
CA LEU A 583 -32.56 -39.99 -26.14
C LEU A 583 -32.47 -38.59 -25.53
N CYS A 584 -33.51 -38.12 -24.83
CA CYS A 584 -33.47 -36.84 -24.12
C CYS A 584 -32.49 -36.85 -22.94
N CYS A 585 -32.39 -37.96 -22.19
CA CYS A 585 -31.43 -38.11 -21.11
C CYS A 585 -29.98 -38.14 -21.61
N GLU A 586 -29.70 -38.86 -22.70
CA GLU A 586 -28.37 -38.89 -23.31
C GLU A 586 -27.97 -37.53 -23.87
N LEU A 587 -28.88 -36.82 -24.55
CA LEU A 587 -28.62 -35.46 -25.01
C LEU A 587 -28.32 -34.52 -23.83
N PHE A 588 -29.03 -34.66 -22.72
CA PHE A 588 -28.80 -33.85 -21.53
C PHE A 588 -27.44 -34.12 -20.88
N GLN A 589 -27.00 -35.38 -20.85
CA GLN A 589 -25.67 -35.73 -20.36
C GLN A 589 -24.56 -35.21 -21.26
N ILE A 590 -24.71 -35.32 -22.59
CA ILE A 590 -23.74 -34.78 -23.56
C ILE A 590 -23.64 -33.25 -23.43
N ILE A 591 -24.79 -32.55 -23.35
CA ILE A 591 -24.81 -31.09 -23.16
C ILE A 591 -24.16 -30.71 -21.82
N SER A 592 -24.43 -31.45 -20.74
CA SER A 592 -23.83 -31.17 -19.43
C SER A 592 -22.32 -31.41 -19.41
N PHE A 593 -21.83 -32.42 -20.15
CA PHE A 593 -20.42 -32.72 -20.32
C PHE A 593 -19.69 -31.64 -21.13
N LEU A 594 -20.26 -31.19 -22.26
CA LEU A 594 -19.72 -30.12 -23.09
C LEU A 594 -19.68 -28.77 -22.33
N VAL A 595 -20.71 -28.48 -21.53
CA VAL A 595 -20.74 -27.28 -20.66
C VAL A 595 -19.63 -27.28 -19.61
N ARG A 596 -19.23 -28.45 -19.07
CA ARG A 596 -18.09 -28.54 -18.13
C ARG A 596 -16.75 -28.32 -18.80
N ARG A 597 -16.62 -28.65 -20.10
CA ARG A 597 -15.40 -28.41 -20.89
C ARG A 597 -15.35 -27.03 -21.55
N GLY A 598 -16.47 -26.32 -21.58
CA GLY A 598 -16.55 -24.98 -22.17
C GLY A 598 -16.52 -24.96 -23.70
N GLU A 599 -16.92 -26.08 -24.32
CA GLU A 599 -17.05 -26.28 -25.78
C GLU A 599 -18.47 -25.99 -26.28
#